data_AF-A0A2N5RZE4-F1
#
_entry.id   AF-A0A2N5RZE4-F1
#
_cell.length_a   1.000
_cell.length_b   1.000
_cell.length_c   1.000
_cell.angle_alpha   90.00
_cell.angle_beta   90.00
_cell.angle_gamma   90.00
#
_symmetry.space_group_name_H-M   'P 1'
#
loop_
_entity.id
_entity.type
_entity.pdbx_description
1 polymer ?
#
loop_
_entity_poly.entity_id
_entity_poly.type
_entity_poly.pdbx_seq_one_letter_code
_entity_poly.pdbx_strand_id
1 'polypeptide(L)'
;MDKEVDIMLHPPPVNVISPKRPNISMLKMMIASNNLAQGIGNVFEDIIKQTCLSEAEFFEKIQVMEGDLGTCLNFESLQAQKKPTRHIIDNFNNCFCLLGAAHVLWNLAQSIYLLHYGNPKDSSDLGAWRILASLGIPSNCPVCKKDFTLMIANMQKIHKATILKFLLIIMRQDNELLSEEKLPLKSTCIAEIMDECYQEYFLPSALLKAKSLPRDLNSLLRLRDFATVFECNNAMTAGDVGPTKDDVSIDHCDPSSEDEESDEEDNPDKEDDMVAEEF
;
A
#
# COMPACT_ATOMS: atom_id res chain seq x y z
N MET A 1 -59.22 -17.58 13.37
CA MET A 1 -58.94 -18.80 12.60
C MET A 1 -57.80 -18.46 11.67
N ASP A 2 -56.62 -18.95 12.01
CA ASP A 2 -55.39 -18.73 11.25
C ASP A 2 -55.51 -19.52 9.94
N LYS A 3 -55.29 -18.87 8.80
CA LYS A 3 -55.32 -19.55 7.51
C LYS A 3 -54.05 -20.37 7.42
N GLU A 4 -54.20 -21.69 7.38
CA GLU A 4 -53.11 -22.63 7.13
C GLU A 4 -52.37 -22.23 5.84
N VAL A 5 -51.22 -21.57 6.01
CA VAL A 5 -50.27 -21.39 4.92
C VAL A 5 -49.63 -22.76 4.70
N ASP A 6 -49.89 -23.36 3.54
CA ASP A 6 -49.30 -24.64 3.14
C ASP A 6 -47.78 -24.47 3.02
N ILE A 7 -47.05 -24.87 4.06
CA ILE A 7 -45.59 -24.82 4.08
C ILE A 7 -45.09 -25.99 3.26
N MET A 8 -44.44 -25.70 2.14
CA MET A 8 -43.84 -26.71 1.27
C MET A 8 -42.78 -27.52 2.06
N LEU A 9 -43.17 -28.72 2.53
CA LEU A 9 -42.34 -29.59 3.38
C LEU A 9 -41.15 -30.22 2.65
N HIS A 10 -41.12 -30.09 1.32
CA HIS A 10 -40.14 -30.73 0.46
C HIS A 10 -39.38 -29.62 -0.28
N PRO A 11 -38.12 -29.36 0.10
CA PRO A 11 -37.33 -28.38 -0.63
C PRO A 11 -37.20 -28.82 -2.10
N PRO A 12 -37.17 -27.88 -3.06
CA PRO A 12 -36.94 -28.21 -4.45
C PRO A 12 -35.64 -29.02 -4.58
N PRO A 13 -35.61 -30.03 -5.48
CA PRO A 13 -34.43 -30.87 -5.67
C PRO A 13 -33.19 -30.01 -5.92
N VAL A 14 -32.16 -30.20 -5.11
CA VAL A 14 -30.89 -29.51 -5.27
C VAL A 14 -30.29 -29.94 -6.60
N ASN A 15 -30.02 -28.97 -7.47
CA ASN A 15 -29.38 -29.24 -8.75
C ASN A 15 -27.91 -29.61 -8.49
N VAL A 16 -27.62 -30.91 -8.42
CA VAL A 16 -26.30 -31.43 -8.12
C VAL A 16 -25.36 -31.09 -9.27
N ILE A 17 -24.41 -30.20 -9.05
CA ILE A 17 -23.37 -29.89 -10.03
C ILE A 17 -22.52 -31.15 -10.22
N SER A 18 -22.47 -31.66 -11.46
CA SER A 18 -21.59 -32.78 -11.78
C SER A 18 -20.12 -32.42 -11.50
N PRO A 19 -19.40 -33.21 -10.68
CA PRO A 19 -18.01 -32.92 -10.37
C PRO A 19 -17.15 -33.10 -11.63
N LYS A 20 -16.72 -32.00 -12.24
CA LYS A 20 -15.72 -31.98 -13.31
C LYS A 20 -14.34 -31.85 -12.69
N ARG A 21 -13.35 -32.60 -13.20
CA ARG A 21 -11.95 -32.43 -12.82
C ARG A 21 -11.53 -31.00 -13.18
N PRO A 22 -11.04 -30.18 -12.24
CA PRO A 22 -10.63 -28.82 -12.55
C PRO A 22 -9.41 -28.86 -13.47
N ASN A 23 -9.42 -28.02 -14.50
CA ASN A 23 -8.24 -27.75 -15.31
C ASN A 23 -7.42 -26.67 -14.61
N ILE A 24 -6.38 -27.07 -13.89
CA ILE A 24 -5.52 -26.17 -13.12
C ILE A 24 -4.22 -25.98 -13.91
N SER A 25 -3.92 -24.74 -14.28
CA SER A 25 -2.64 -24.35 -14.88
C SER A 25 -1.91 -23.42 -13.91
N MET A 26 -0.62 -23.63 -13.71
CA MET A 26 0.20 -22.76 -12.87
C MET A 26 0.82 -21.66 -13.72
N LEU A 27 0.75 -20.42 -13.25
CA LEU A 27 1.49 -19.30 -13.83
C LEU A 27 2.98 -19.47 -13.53
N LYS A 28 3.83 -19.06 -14.47
CA LYS A 28 5.29 -19.01 -14.29
C LYS A 28 5.63 -17.96 -13.23
N MET A 29 6.72 -18.19 -12.52
CA MET A 29 7.25 -17.19 -11.59
C MET A 29 7.61 -15.91 -12.34
N MET A 30 7.22 -14.78 -11.76
CA MET A 30 7.47 -13.45 -12.28
C MET A 30 8.52 -12.75 -11.40
N ILE A 31 9.27 -11.81 -11.98
CA ILE A 31 10.23 -11.01 -11.22
C ILE A 31 9.44 -10.22 -10.17
N ALA A 32 9.93 -10.20 -8.93
CA ALA A 32 9.28 -9.48 -7.85
C ALA A 32 9.07 -8.01 -8.24
N SER A 33 7.81 -7.60 -8.29
CA SER A 33 7.43 -6.19 -8.42
C SER A 33 8.18 -5.37 -7.38
N ASN A 34 8.78 -4.25 -7.80
CA ASN A 34 9.17 -3.22 -6.83
C ASN A 34 7.89 -2.71 -6.14
N ASN A 35 8.01 -2.08 -4.96
CA ASN A 35 6.85 -1.59 -4.19
C ASN A 35 6.15 -0.37 -4.84
N LEU A 36 6.39 -0.13 -6.13
CA LEU A 36 5.84 1.00 -6.88
C LEU A 36 4.53 0.62 -7.55
N ALA A 37 3.70 1.64 -7.77
CA ALA A 37 2.49 1.58 -8.60
C ALA A 37 2.71 0.91 -9.97
N GLN A 38 3.84 1.19 -10.60
CA GLN A 38 4.21 0.62 -11.90
C GLN A 38 4.45 -0.89 -11.82
N GLY A 39 4.94 -1.38 -10.69
CA GLY A 39 5.29 -2.78 -10.51
C GLY A 39 4.06 -3.70 -10.53
N ILE A 40 2.92 -3.28 -9.96
CA ILE A 40 1.67 -4.05 -10.06
C ILE A 40 1.10 -4.05 -11.49
N GLY A 41 1.31 -2.96 -12.25
CA GLY A 41 0.98 -2.92 -13.67
C GLY A 41 1.75 -3.97 -14.48
N ASN A 42 3.07 -4.08 -14.23
CA ASN A 42 3.90 -5.11 -14.84
C ASN A 42 3.43 -6.52 -14.47
N VAL A 43 2.92 -6.73 -13.24
CA VAL A 43 2.35 -8.01 -12.82
C VAL A 43 1.10 -8.34 -13.64
N PHE A 44 0.18 -7.39 -13.85
CA PHE A 44 -0.99 -7.63 -14.68
C PHE A 44 -0.61 -7.92 -16.13
N GLU A 45 0.31 -7.16 -16.72
CA GLU A 45 0.80 -7.41 -18.08
C GLU A 45 1.38 -8.82 -18.25
N ASP A 46 2.18 -9.28 -17.30
CA ASP A 46 2.80 -10.61 -17.35
C ASP A 46 1.77 -11.73 -17.17
N ILE A 47 0.72 -11.52 -16.39
CA ILE A 47 -0.39 -12.49 -16.28
C ILE A 47 -1.16 -12.53 -17.59
N ILE A 48 -1.46 -11.38 -18.20
CA ILE A 48 -2.15 -11.28 -19.49
C ILE A 48 -1.34 -12.02 -20.57
N LYS A 49 -0.03 -11.77 -20.66
CA LYS A 49 0.88 -12.46 -21.60
C LYS A 49 0.90 -13.98 -21.40
N GLN A 50 0.85 -14.46 -20.16
CA GLN A 50 0.89 -15.89 -19.85
C GLN A 50 -0.44 -16.61 -20.05
N THR A 51 -1.55 -15.90 -19.89
CA THR A 51 -2.90 -16.44 -20.05
C THR A 51 -3.42 -16.33 -21.49
N CYS A 52 -2.75 -15.52 -22.32
CA CYS A 52 -3.17 -15.18 -23.68
C CYS A 52 -4.58 -14.56 -23.74
N LEU A 53 -5.02 -13.94 -22.65
CA LEU A 53 -6.26 -13.17 -22.61
C LEU A 53 -6.03 -11.80 -23.24
N SER A 54 -7.05 -11.21 -23.84
CA SER A 54 -7.06 -9.77 -24.07
C SER A 54 -7.17 -9.02 -22.73
N GLU A 55 -6.79 -7.74 -22.70
CA GLU A 55 -6.97 -6.90 -21.51
C GLU A 55 -8.44 -6.87 -21.04
N ALA A 56 -9.38 -6.73 -21.98
CA ALA A 56 -10.80 -6.71 -21.69
C ALA A 56 -11.27 -8.03 -21.04
N GLU A 57 -10.86 -9.17 -21.59
CA GLU A 57 -11.19 -10.48 -21.02
C GLU A 57 -10.55 -10.66 -19.64
N PHE A 58 -9.32 -10.20 -19.44
CA PHE A 58 -8.64 -10.28 -18.14
C PHE A 58 -9.38 -9.49 -17.06
N PHE A 59 -9.72 -8.23 -17.32
CA PHE A 59 -10.44 -7.38 -16.36
C PHE A 59 -11.91 -7.79 -16.17
N GLU A 60 -12.50 -8.57 -17.07
CA GLU A 60 -13.79 -9.23 -16.84
C GLU A 60 -13.69 -10.40 -15.84
N LYS A 61 -12.51 -11.06 -15.79
CA LYS A 61 -12.26 -12.19 -14.88
C LYS A 61 -11.73 -11.77 -13.51
N ILE A 62 -11.05 -10.63 -13.40
CA ILE A 62 -10.50 -10.10 -12.15
C ILE A 62 -10.74 -8.60 -12.08
N GLN A 63 -11.46 -8.17 -11.04
CA GLN A 63 -11.61 -6.76 -10.68
C GLN A 63 -11.03 -6.53 -9.30
N VAL A 64 -9.99 -5.69 -9.21
CA VAL A 64 -9.42 -5.26 -7.94
C VAL A 64 -10.07 -3.93 -7.57
N MET A 65 -10.70 -3.86 -6.40
CA MET A 65 -11.29 -2.64 -5.86
C MET A 65 -10.54 -2.25 -4.60
N GLU A 66 -10.25 -0.97 -4.44
CA GLU A 66 -9.79 -0.44 -3.16
C GLU A 66 -11.01 0.08 -2.39
N GLY A 67 -11.08 -0.23 -1.09
CA GLY A 67 -12.17 0.22 -0.25
C GLY A 67 -11.74 0.43 1.19
N ASP A 68 -12.45 1.30 1.90
CA ASP A 68 -12.30 1.35 3.35
C ASP A 68 -12.78 0.03 4.00
N LEU A 69 -12.50 -0.12 5.30
CA LEU A 69 -12.88 -1.35 6.01
C LEU A 69 -14.39 -1.62 5.95
N GLY A 70 -15.23 -0.59 5.98
CA GLY A 70 -16.68 -0.77 5.88
C GLY A 70 -17.09 -1.30 4.51
N THR A 71 -16.50 -0.76 3.46
CA THR A 71 -16.72 -1.14 2.06
C THR A 71 -16.28 -2.57 1.81
N CYS A 72 -15.06 -2.95 2.21
CA CYS A 72 -14.60 -4.32 2.04
C CYS A 72 -15.40 -5.31 2.89
N LEU A 73 -15.81 -4.96 4.12
CA LEU A 73 -16.67 -5.83 4.94
C LEU A 73 -18.07 -6.00 4.34
N ASN A 74 -18.66 -4.94 3.78
CA ASN A 74 -19.95 -5.02 3.09
C ASN A 74 -19.83 -5.91 1.85
N PHE A 75 -18.75 -5.75 1.10
CA PHE A 75 -18.47 -6.53 -0.10
C PHE A 75 -18.24 -8.02 0.23
N GLU A 76 -17.43 -8.34 1.25
CA GLU A 76 -17.27 -9.71 1.75
C GLU A 76 -18.60 -10.29 2.25
N SER A 77 -19.44 -9.49 2.91
CA SER A 77 -20.77 -9.93 3.35
C SER A 77 -21.66 -10.29 2.16
N LEU A 78 -21.60 -9.51 1.07
CA LEU A 78 -22.34 -9.82 -0.17
C LEU A 78 -21.81 -11.10 -0.84
N GLN A 79 -20.49 -11.32 -0.89
CA GLN A 79 -19.93 -12.58 -1.39
C GLN A 79 -20.34 -13.78 -0.52
N ALA A 80 -20.29 -13.63 0.80
CA ALA A 80 -20.62 -14.68 1.76
C ALA A 80 -22.09 -15.12 1.67
N GLN A 81 -22.99 -14.24 1.20
CA GLN A 81 -24.38 -14.59 0.92
C GLN A 81 -24.54 -15.62 -0.22
N LYS A 82 -23.48 -15.90 -1.00
CA LYS A 82 -23.44 -16.95 -2.03
C LYS A 82 -24.70 -16.97 -2.91
N LYS A 83 -25.18 -15.79 -3.30
CA LYS A 83 -26.26 -15.64 -4.29
C LYS A 83 -25.63 -15.24 -5.62
N PRO A 84 -25.00 -16.17 -6.36
CA PRO A 84 -24.47 -15.84 -7.67
C PRO A 84 -25.65 -15.47 -8.56
N THR A 85 -25.62 -14.24 -9.06
CA THR A 85 -26.38 -13.86 -10.24
C THR A 85 -25.94 -14.77 -11.40
N ARG A 86 -26.85 -15.10 -12.33
CA ARG A 86 -26.49 -15.92 -13.50
C ARG A 86 -25.66 -15.15 -14.53
N HIS A 87 -25.60 -13.83 -14.40
CA HIS A 87 -24.82 -12.94 -15.25
C HIS A 87 -23.40 -12.84 -14.67
N ILE A 88 -22.39 -13.28 -15.43
CA ILE A 88 -20.98 -13.25 -15.00
C ILE A 88 -20.52 -11.83 -14.64
N ILE A 89 -21.09 -10.83 -15.34
CA ILE A 89 -20.81 -9.40 -15.15
C ILE A 89 -21.31 -8.91 -13.77
N ASP A 90 -22.43 -9.46 -13.28
CA ASP A 90 -23.04 -9.07 -12.00
C ASP A 90 -22.56 -9.95 -10.83
N ASN A 91 -21.56 -10.80 -11.06
CA ASN A 91 -21.08 -11.76 -10.08
C ASN A 91 -19.84 -11.26 -9.36
N PHE A 92 -19.97 -10.99 -8.06
CA PHE A 92 -18.87 -10.53 -7.20
C PHE A 92 -17.74 -11.56 -6.97
N ASN A 93 -17.87 -12.80 -7.46
CA ASN A 93 -16.82 -13.82 -7.33
C ASN A 93 -15.50 -13.45 -8.02
N ASN A 94 -15.57 -12.61 -9.06
CA ASN A 94 -14.39 -12.15 -9.80
C ASN A 94 -13.82 -10.85 -9.23
N CYS A 95 -14.42 -10.33 -8.17
CA CYS A 95 -14.05 -9.06 -7.57
C CYS A 95 -13.31 -9.30 -6.25
N PHE A 96 -12.23 -8.57 -6.03
CA PHE A 96 -11.40 -8.65 -4.84
C PHE A 96 -11.21 -7.25 -4.25
N CYS A 97 -11.61 -7.07 -2.99
CA CYS A 97 -11.46 -5.80 -2.29
C CYS A 97 -10.14 -5.78 -1.51
N LEU A 98 -9.29 -4.81 -1.79
CA LEU A 98 -8.13 -4.47 -0.99
C LEU A 98 -8.53 -3.40 0.02
N LEU A 99 -8.15 -3.64 1.28
CA LEU A 99 -8.26 -2.59 2.30
C LEU A 99 -7.41 -1.41 1.85
N GLY A 100 -7.97 -0.21 1.89
CA GLY A 100 -7.27 0.97 1.41
C GLY A 100 -5.89 1.12 2.04
N ALA A 101 -4.90 1.53 1.25
CA ALA A 101 -3.49 1.54 1.68
C ALA A 101 -3.30 2.33 2.99
N ALA A 102 -4.12 3.37 3.18
CA ALA A 102 -4.16 4.18 4.38
C ALA A 102 -4.50 3.33 5.61
N HIS A 103 -5.57 2.53 5.55
CA HIS A 103 -5.99 1.70 6.67
C HIS A 103 -4.96 0.63 7.03
N VAL A 104 -4.30 0.03 6.03
CA VAL A 104 -3.22 -0.93 6.26
C VAL A 104 -2.07 -0.26 6.99
N LEU A 105 -1.64 0.92 6.50
CA LEU A 105 -0.61 1.72 7.17
C LEU A 105 -1.02 2.10 8.59
N TRP A 106 -2.27 2.50 8.81
CA TRP A 106 -2.76 2.91 10.12
C TRP A 106 -2.72 1.77 11.13
N ASN A 107 -3.14 0.57 10.71
CA ASN A 107 -3.07 -0.64 11.52
C ASN A 107 -1.62 -1.01 11.85
N LEU A 108 -0.76 -1.04 10.83
CA LEU A 108 0.66 -1.38 10.98
C LEU A 108 1.38 -0.38 11.89
N ALA A 109 1.20 0.92 11.64
CA ALA A 109 1.77 2.00 12.43
C ALA A 109 1.31 1.92 13.88
N GLN A 110 0.03 1.62 14.13
CA GLN A 110 -0.47 1.45 15.48
C GLN A 110 0.20 0.25 16.18
N SER A 111 0.30 -0.90 15.51
CA SER A 111 0.97 -2.08 16.08
C SER A 111 2.43 -1.80 16.43
N ILE A 112 3.17 -1.14 15.52
CA ILE A 112 4.56 -0.72 15.73
C ILE A 112 4.64 0.29 16.88
N TYR A 113 3.75 1.26 16.92
CA TYR A 113 3.73 2.30 17.96
C TYR A 113 3.48 1.68 19.35
N LEU A 114 2.52 0.76 19.47
CA LEU A 114 2.21 0.07 20.73
C LEU A 114 3.36 -0.84 21.17
N LEU A 115 3.99 -1.56 20.23
CA LEU A 115 5.16 -2.40 20.52
C LEU A 115 6.28 -1.58 21.17
N HIS A 116 6.52 -0.37 20.67
CA HIS A 116 7.60 0.51 21.11
C HIS A 116 7.19 1.51 22.20
N TYR A 117 5.90 1.55 22.58
CA TYR A 117 5.39 2.57 23.47
C TYR A 117 6.01 2.47 24.87
N GLY A 118 6.12 1.25 25.40
CA GLY A 118 6.61 0.95 26.75
C GLY A 118 5.54 1.10 27.82
N ASN A 119 5.96 0.98 29.09
CA ASN A 119 5.08 1.10 30.25
C ASN A 119 5.31 2.41 31.04
N PRO A 120 4.41 3.41 30.96
CA PRO A 120 4.52 4.67 31.70
C PRO A 120 4.47 4.54 33.22
N LYS A 121 3.99 3.40 33.74
CA LYS A 121 3.93 3.13 35.18
C LYS A 121 5.26 2.61 35.74
N ASP A 122 6.17 2.19 34.87
CA ASP A 122 7.50 1.73 35.23
C ASP A 122 8.51 2.84 34.93
N SER A 123 9.10 3.43 35.98
CA SER A 123 10.08 4.51 35.82
C SER A 123 11.41 4.05 35.23
N SER A 124 11.66 2.73 35.21
CA SER A 124 12.84 2.14 34.59
C SER A 124 12.65 1.87 33.09
N ASP A 125 11.41 1.91 32.60
CA ASP A 125 11.08 1.75 31.19
C ASP A 125 11.60 2.94 30.35
N LEU A 126 12.09 2.62 29.15
CA LEU A 126 12.73 3.55 28.21
C LEU A 126 12.01 3.56 26.85
N GLY A 127 10.73 3.19 26.87
CA GLY A 127 9.84 3.22 25.71
C GLY A 127 9.61 4.62 25.17
N ALA A 128 8.84 4.69 24.09
CA ALA A 128 8.53 5.93 23.41
C ALA A 128 7.82 6.96 24.32
N TRP A 129 7.04 6.49 25.31
CA TRP A 129 6.35 7.34 26.28
C TRP A 129 7.31 8.30 26.99
N ARG A 130 8.53 7.86 27.29
CA ARG A 130 9.51 8.66 28.04
C ARG A 130 10.03 9.83 27.22
N ILE A 131 10.23 9.62 25.92
CA ILE A 131 10.62 10.69 25.00
C ILE A 131 9.47 11.69 24.86
N LEU A 132 8.22 11.23 24.76
CA LEU A 132 7.07 12.13 24.75
C LEU A 132 6.98 12.97 26.03
N ALA A 133 7.18 12.35 27.20
CA ALA A 133 7.22 13.04 28.47
C ALA A 133 8.32 14.11 28.51
N SER A 134 9.53 13.79 28.03
CA SER A 134 10.65 14.74 27.92
C SER A 134 10.37 15.90 26.98
N LEU A 135 9.52 15.72 25.97
CA LEU A 135 9.06 16.78 25.07
C LEU A 135 7.85 17.56 25.60
N GLY A 136 7.36 17.27 26.81
CA GLY A 136 6.17 17.89 27.39
C GLY A 136 4.85 17.43 26.76
N ILE A 137 4.84 16.30 26.07
CA ILE A 137 3.66 15.74 25.41
C ILE A 137 2.99 14.73 26.35
N PRO A 138 1.65 14.74 26.50
CA PRO A 138 0.96 13.74 27.31
C PRO A 138 1.32 12.31 26.89
N SER A 139 1.82 11.53 27.85
CA SER A 139 2.40 10.21 27.58
C SER A 139 1.87 9.09 28.49
N ASN A 140 0.83 9.37 29.29
CA ASN A 140 0.24 8.41 30.23
C ASN A 140 -0.38 7.19 29.51
N CYS A 141 -0.82 7.38 28.27
CA CYS A 141 -1.33 6.33 27.41
C CYS A 141 -1.01 6.64 25.94
N PRO A 142 -0.86 5.62 25.10
CA PRO A 142 -0.76 5.81 23.66
C PRO A 142 -1.98 6.53 23.11
N VAL A 143 -1.78 7.31 22.05
CA VAL A 143 -2.86 7.97 21.30
C VAL A 143 -3.83 6.92 20.75
N CYS A 144 -5.13 7.24 20.74
CA CYS A 144 -6.15 6.37 20.18
C CYS A 144 -5.97 6.21 18.66
N LYS A 145 -6.22 5.00 18.13
CA LYS A 145 -6.23 4.72 16.68
C LYS A 145 -7.04 5.71 15.85
N LYS A 146 -8.13 6.23 16.43
CA LYS A 146 -9.04 7.17 15.75
C LYS A 146 -8.37 8.50 15.39
N ASP A 147 -7.27 8.83 16.06
CA ASP A 147 -6.47 10.03 15.79
C ASP A 147 -5.11 9.63 15.19
N PHE A 148 -5.17 9.07 13.98
CA PHE A 148 -3.98 8.62 13.26
C PHE A 148 -2.99 9.76 13.00
N THR A 149 -3.51 10.94 12.68
CA THR A 149 -2.69 12.15 12.45
C THR A 149 -1.83 12.47 13.66
N LEU A 150 -2.42 12.49 14.87
CA LEU A 150 -1.67 12.72 16.09
C LEU A 150 -0.71 11.57 16.41
N MET A 151 -1.11 10.32 16.14
CA MET A 151 -0.25 9.15 16.34
C MET A 151 1.03 9.24 15.49
N ILE A 152 0.91 9.49 14.17
CA ILE A 152 2.06 9.68 13.28
C ILE A 152 2.89 10.89 13.70
N ALA A 153 2.25 12.02 14.03
CA ALA A 153 2.97 13.21 14.49
C ALA A 153 3.80 12.92 15.76
N ASN A 154 3.27 12.15 16.71
CA ASN A 154 4.00 11.73 17.90
C ASN A 154 5.16 10.78 17.55
N MET A 155 4.93 9.77 16.70
CA MET A 155 6.00 8.90 16.21
C MET A 155 7.12 9.70 15.56
N GLN A 156 6.79 10.69 14.72
CA GLN A 156 7.77 11.57 14.06
C GLN A 156 8.57 12.40 15.07
N LYS A 157 7.91 12.97 16.09
CA LYS A 157 8.58 13.72 17.17
C LYS A 157 9.55 12.83 17.94
N ILE A 158 9.13 11.62 18.28
CA ILE A 158 9.99 10.62 18.95
C ILE A 158 11.19 10.27 18.07
N HIS A 159 10.96 10.01 16.79
CA HIS A 159 12.01 9.66 15.84
C HIS A 159 13.05 10.78 15.71
N LYS A 160 12.59 12.01 15.45
CA LYS A 160 13.45 13.19 15.34
C LYS A 160 14.23 13.47 16.63
N ALA A 161 13.60 13.36 17.79
CA ALA A 161 14.27 13.54 19.07
C ALA A 161 15.34 12.46 19.33
N THR A 162 15.10 11.22 18.90
CA THR A 162 16.10 10.14 19.03
C THR A 162 17.30 10.39 18.12
N ILE A 163 17.07 10.78 16.86
CA ILE A 163 18.16 11.16 15.93
C ILE A 163 18.94 12.35 16.47
N LEU A 164 18.26 13.36 16.98
CA LEU A 164 18.90 14.53 17.59
C LEU A 164 19.79 14.13 18.77
N LYS A 165 19.34 13.22 19.65
CA LYS A 165 20.17 12.72 20.76
C LYS A 165 21.43 12.02 20.25
N PHE A 166 21.35 11.24 19.17
CA PHE A 166 22.53 10.59 18.58
C PHE A 166 23.52 11.61 18.01
N LEU A 167 23.03 12.62 17.29
CA LEU A 167 23.87 13.71 16.80
C LEU A 167 24.58 14.44 17.96
N LEU A 168 23.87 14.74 19.05
CA LEU A 168 24.46 15.38 20.23
C LEU A 168 25.52 14.50 20.91
N ILE A 169 25.35 13.18 20.92
CA ILE A 169 26.35 12.23 21.45
C ILE A 169 27.62 12.25 20.61
N ILE A 170 27.50 12.27 19.28
CA ILE A 170 28.64 12.39 18.36
C ILE A 170 29.34 13.73 18.57
N MET A 171 28.59 14.82 18.69
CA MET A 171 29.10 16.16 18.97
C MET A 171 29.65 16.35 20.39
N ARG A 172 29.50 15.35 21.28
CA ARG A 172 29.88 15.42 22.72
C ARG A 172 29.16 16.54 23.49
N GLN A 173 27.97 16.93 23.05
CA GLN A 173 27.13 17.98 23.64
C GLN A 173 25.85 17.43 24.28
N ASP A 174 25.83 16.15 24.60
CA ASP A 174 24.61 15.44 24.97
C ASP A 174 24.08 15.77 26.38
N ASN A 175 24.82 16.58 27.14
CA ASN A 175 24.48 17.14 28.46
C ASN A 175 24.22 18.65 28.43
N GLU A 176 24.37 19.31 27.28
CA GLU A 176 24.17 20.75 27.17
C GLU A 176 22.70 21.09 26.91
N LEU A 177 22.24 22.23 27.46
CA LEU A 177 20.94 22.78 27.14
C LEU A 177 20.99 23.33 25.71
N LEU A 178 20.04 22.88 24.88
CA LEU A 178 19.91 23.40 23.52
C LEU A 178 19.52 24.88 23.58
N SER A 179 20.36 25.73 22.98
CA SER A 179 20.04 27.15 22.79
C SER A 179 19.02 27.33 21.66
N GLU A 180 18.21 28.39 21.74
CA GLU A 180 17.38 28.83 20.61
C GLU A 180 18.23 29.38 19.45
N GLU A 181 19.45 29.84 19.75
CA GLU A 181 20.39 30.30 18.74
C GLU A 181 20.98 29.12 17.96
N LYS A 182 20.91 29.23 16.62
CA LYS A 182 21.48 28.22 15.73
C LYS A 182 23.00 28.18 15.88
N LEU A 183 23.55 27.01 16.17
CA LEU A 183 24.99 26.81 16.20
C LEU A 183 25.57 26.97 14.77
N PRO A 184 26.46 27.94 14.51
CA PRO A 184 27.07 28.09 13.21
C PRO A 184 28.11 26.99 13.00
N LEU A 185 27.80 26.05 12.10
CA LEU A 185 28.71 24.97 11.69
C LEU A 185 29.09 25.13 10.22
N LYS A 186 30.34 24.79 9.88
CA LYS A 186 30.78 24.68 8.48
C LYS A 186 30.12 23.46 7.83
N SER A 187 29.81 23.55 6.54
CA SER A 187 29.18 22.45 5.79
C SER A 187 29.99 21.14 5.84
N THR A 188 31.34 21.23 5.80
CA THR A 188 32.22 20.07 5.91
C THR A 188 32.09 19.35 7.25
N CYS A 189 32.00 20.13 8.34
CA CYS A 189 31.80 19.60 9.68
C CYS A 189 30.43 18.93 9.83
N ILE A 190 29.38 19.51 9.23
CA ILE A 190 28.05 18.89 9.22
C ILE A 190 28.09 17.54 8.50
N ALA A 191 28.74 17.46 7.34
CA ALA A 191 28.87 16.21 6.59
C ALA A 191 29.62 15.13 7.41
N GLU A 192 30.74 15.50 8.04
CA GLU A 192 31.51 14.60 8.91
C GLU A 192 30.67 14.07 10.08
N ILE A 193 29.92 14.94 10.78
CA ILE A 193 29.03 14.54 11.88
C ILE A 193 27.93 13.60 11.39
N MET A 194 27.33 13.88 10.22
CA MET A 194 26.29 13.02 9.64
C MET A 194 26.84 11.65 9.28
N ASP A 195 28.01 11.59 8.63
CA ASP A 195 28.66 10.33 8.26
C ASP A 195 29.02 9.51 9.49
N GLU A 196 29.61 10.13 10.53
CA GLU A 196 29.93 9.44 11.78
C GLU A 196 28.66 8.90 12.47
N CYS A 197 27.61 9.72 12.54
CA CYS A 197 26.32 9.31 13.09
C CYS A 197 25.71 8.13 12.31
N TYR A 198 25.78 8.19 10.98
CA TYR A 198 25.30 7.12 10.10
C TYR A 198 26.06 5.81 10.33
N GLN A 199 27.39 5.88 10.38
CA GLN A 199 28.27 4.72 10.60
C GLN A 199 28.03 4.07 11.98
N GLU A 200 27.84 4.88 13.03
CA GLU A 200 27.68 4.35 14.39
C GLU A 200 26.29 3.80 14.68
N TYR A 201 25.22 4.40 14.13
CA TYR A 201 23.84 4.08 14.54
C TYR A 201 22.95 3.49 13.43
N PHE A 202 23.23 3.75 12.15
CA PHE A 202 22.31 3.41 11.06
C PHE A 202 22.80 2.25 10.17
N LEU A 203 24.03 1.78 10.37
CA LEU A 203 24.51 0.56 9.71
C LEU A 203 23.99 -0.73 10.36
N PRO A 204 23.89 -1.85 9.62
CA PRO A 204 23.52 -3.15 10.19
C PRO A 204 24.45 -3.60 11.33
N SER A 205 25.72 -3.19 11.29
CA SER A 205 26.70 -3.45 12.35
C SER A 205 26.30 -2.81 13.69
N ALA A 206 25.62 -1.67 13.68
CA ALA A 206 25.13 -0.99 14.89
C ALA A 206 24.15 -1.87 15.67
N LEU A 207 23.20 -2.50 14.97
CA LEU A 207 22.27 -3.45 15.57
C LEU A 207 22.98 -4.67 16.15
N LEU A 208 24.02 -5.18 15.47
CA LEU A 208 24.81 -6.30 15.96
C LEU A 208 25.59 -5.94 17.23
N LYS A 209 26.20 -4.75 17.28
CA LYS A 209 26.88 -4.22 18.48
C LYS A 209 25.89 -4.07 19.64
N ALA A 210 24.68 -3.56 19.36
CA ALA A 210 23.67 -3.28 20.37
C ALA A 210 22.99 -4.54 20.95
N LYS A 211 23.14 -5.73 20.35
CA LYS A 211 22.50 -6.97 20.83
C LYS A 211 22.81 -7.30 22.30
N SER A 212 23.99 -6.93 22.79
CA SER A 212 24.40 -7.13 24.19
C SER A 212 23.82 -6.08 25.14
N LEU A 213 23.24 -4.98 24.62
CA LEU A 213 22.73 -3.84 25.37
C LEU A 213 21.24 -3.62 25.02
N PRO A 214 20.30 -4.19 25.79
CA PRO A 214 18.87 -4.15 25.48
C PRO A 214 18.31 -2.74 25.25
N ARG A 215 18.82 -1.75 25.98
CA ARG A 215 18.44 -0.32 25.83
C ARG A 215 18.73 0.19 24.43
N ASP A 216 19.94 -0.03 23.96
CA ASP A 216 20.42 0.52 22.70
C ASP A 216 19.77 -0.22 21.55
N LEU A 217 19.63 -1.55 21.67
CA LEU A 217 18.92 -2.37 20.71
C LEU A 217 17.47 -1.89 20.51
N ASN A 218 16.73 -1.69 21.60
CA ASN A 218 15.35 -1.22 21.52
C ASN A 218 15.24 0.15 20.86
N SER A 219 16.18 1.05 21.12
CA SER A 219 16.20 2.39 20.51
C SER A 219 16.46 2.33 19.00
N LEU A 220 17.39 1.49 18.56
CA LEU A 220 17.70 1.28 17.14
C LEU A 220 16.57 0.57 16.39
N LEU A 221 15.95 -0.44 17.00
CA LEU A 221 14.78 -1.12 16.44
C LEU A 221 13.61 -0.16 16.27
N ARG A 222 13.32 0.67 17.29
CA ARG A 222 12.28 1.70 17.20
C ARG A 222 12.55 2.69 16.08
N LEU A 223 13.79 3.16 15.92
CA LEU A 223 14.18 4.06 14.83
C LEU A 223 13.89 3.43 13.46
N ARG A 224 14.34 2.20 13.25
CA ARG A 224 14.12 1.46 12.00
C ARG A 224 12.63 1.28 11.71
N ASP A 225 11.87 0.76 12.67
CA ASP A 225 10.47 0.43 12.46
C ASP A 225 9.62 1.70 12.25
N PHE A 226 9.94 2.80 12.94
CA PHE A 226 9.29 4.09 12.70
C PHE A 226 9.65 4.67 11.32
N ALA A 227 10.90 4.52 10.86
CA ALA A 227 11.30 4.96 9.53
C ALA A 227 10.46 4.30 8.44
N THR A 228 10.21 2.99 8.54
CA THR A 228 9.33 2.26 7.61
C THR A 228 7.91 2.85 7.58
N VAL A 229 7.34 3.19 8.74
CA VAL A 229 6.03 3.83 8.81
C VAL A 229 6.01 5.19 8.10
N PHE A 230 7.07 5.98 8.27
CA PHE A 230 7.14 7.31 7.62
C PHE A 230 7.39 7.24 6.13
N GLU A 231 8.21 6.29 5.67
CA GLU A 231 8.41 6.02 4.25
C GLU A 231 7.08 5.71 3.57
N CYS A 232 6.31 4.78 4.13
CA CYS A 232 4.96 4.47 3.64
C CYS A 232 4.04 5.70 3.70
N ASN A 233 4.00 6.42 4.82
CA ASN A 233 3.15 7.61 4.97
C ASN A 233 3.49 8.70 3.94
N ASN A 234 4.77 8.90 3.65
CA ASN A 234 5.24 9.89 2.69
C ASN A 234 4.91 9.48 1.26
N ALA A 235 5.13 8.21 0.89
CA ALA A 235 4.73 7.69 -0.42
C ALA A 235 3.22 7.89 -0.66
N MET A 236 2.42 7.54 0.35
CA MET A 236 0.97 7.77 0.36
C MET A 236 0.59 9.24 0.16
N THR A 237 1.22 10.14 0.90
CA THR A 237 0.92 11.59 0.84
C THR A 237 1.39 12.20 -0.49
N ALA A 238 2.42 11.65 -1.11
CA ALA A 238 2.93 12.07 -2.42
C ALA A 238 2.09 11.54 -3.60
N GLY A 239 1.03 10.76 -3.34
CA GLY A 239 0.23 10.14 -4.39
C GLY A 239 0.88 8.91 -5.05
N ASP A 240 1.99 8.43 -4.50
CA ASP A 240 2.63 7.16 -4.91
C ASP A 240 1.99 6.00 -4.15
N VAL A 241 0.68 5.84 -4.34
CA VAL A 241 -0.16 4.87 -3.61
C VAL A 241 -0.50 3.63 -4.45
N GLY A 242 0.04 3.51 -5.66
CA GLY A 242 -0.59 2.69 -6.69
C GLY A 242 -1.65 3.50 -7.44
N PRO A 243 -1.95 3.19 -8.72
CA PRO A 243 -2.98 3.92 -9.45
C PRO A 243 -4.36 3.52 -8.91
N THR A 244 -5.05 4.44 -8.24
CA THR A 244 -6.51 4.46 -8.22
C THR A 244 -6.95 5.14 -9.52
N LYS A 245 -7.40 4.35 -10.51
CA LYS A 245 -8.05 4.89 -11.71
C LYS A 245 -9.40 5.50 -11.30
N ASP A 246 -9.38 6.72 -10.78
CA ASP A 246 -10.56 7.59 -10.73
C ASP A 246 -10.68 8.50 -11.96
N ASP A 247 -9.68 8.52 -12.85
CA ASP A 247 -9.73 9.26 -14.11
C ASP A 247 -10.06 8.34 -15.30
N VAL A 248 -11.29 7.81 -15.32
CA VAL A 248 -11.95 7.51 -16.60
C VAL A 248 -12.98 8.60 -16.80
N SER A 249 -12.57 9.67 -17.47
CA SER A 249 -13.47 10.60 -18.13
C SER A 249 -14.29 9.79 -19.13
N ILE A 250 -15.50 9.39 -18.75
CA ILE A 250 -16.49 8.93 -19.71
C ILE A 250 -16.95 10.19 -20.43
N ASP A 251 -16.24 10.55 -21.50
CA ASP A 251 -16.74 11.49 -22.48
C ASP A 251 -18.09 10.95 -22.97
N HIS A 252 -19.15 11.65 -22.58
CA HIS A 252 -20.48 11.46 -23.12
C HIS A 252 -20.43 11.92 -24.57
N CYS A 253 -20.36 10.96 -25.50
CA CYS A 253 -20.71 11.25 -26.90
C CYS A 253 -22.23 11.43 -26.98
N ASP A 254 -22.66 12.70 -26.96
CA ASP A 254 -23.99 13.12 -27.40
C ASP A 254 -24.17 12.78 -28.90
N PRO A 255 -25.28 12.15 -29.31
CA PRO A 255 -25.55 11.87 -30.72
C PRO A 255 -26.37 13.01 -31.32
N SER A 256 -25.74 13.99 -31.99
CA SER A 256 -26.45 14.86 -32.95
C SER A 256 -25.50 15.65 -33.86
N SER A 257 -25.98 15.89 -35.09
CA SER A 257 -25.38 16.56 -36.27
C SER A 257 -24.40 15.69 -37.08
N GLU A 258 -24.85 15.03 -38.14
CA GLU A 258 -25.20 15.55 -39.49
C GLU A 258 -23.96 16.03 -40.28
N ASP A 259 -23.71 15.29 -41.36
CA ASP A 259 -23.21 15.65 -42.67
C ASP A 259 -21.81 16.27 -42.83
N GLU A 260 -20.92 15.56 -43.55
CA GLU A 260 -20.61 15.95 -44.93
C GLU A 260 -19.91 14.82 -45.70
N GLU A 261 -20.37 14.65 -46.93
CA GLU A 261 -20.07 13.67 -47.96
C GLU A 261 -18.90 14.20 -48.82
N SER A 262 -17.94 13.35 -49.23
CA SER A 262 -17.26 13.53 -50.52
C SER A 262 -16.53 12.25 -50.94
N ASP A 263 -17.01 11.71 -52.05
CA ASP A 263 -16.49 10.61 -52.85
C ASP A 263 -15.06 10.87 -53.38
N GLU A 264 -14.28 9.80 -53.58
CA GLU A 264 -13.40 9.70 -54.75
C GLU A 264 -13.20 8.22 -55.15
N GLU A 265 -13.56 7.95 -56.41
CA GLU A 265 -13.61 6.65 -57.07
C GLU A 265 -12.20 6.09 -57.40
N ASP A 266 -11.96 4.82 -57.07
CA ASP A 266 -10.84 4.01 -57.57
C ASP A 266 -11.18 3.47 -58.98
N ASN A 267 -10.29 3.69 -59.95
CA ASN A 267 -10.33 3.02 -61.25
C ASN A 267 -8.96 2.36 -61.54
N PRO A 268 -8.91 1.06 -61.92
CA PRO A 268 -7.67 0.32 -62.04
C PRO A 268 -7.09 0.32 -63.47
N ASP A 269 -5.89 -0.25 -63.56
CA ASP A 269 -5.16 -0.72 -64.75
C ASP A 269 -4.32 0.28 -65.54
N LYS A 270 -2.99 0.11 -65.45
CA LYS A 270 -2.16 -0.36 -66.58
C LYS A 270 -0.74 -0.76 -66.16
N GLU A 271 -0.35 -1.92 -66.69
CA GLU A 271 0.97 -2.56 -66.72
C GLU A 271 2.03 -1.67 -67.37
N ASP A 272 3.30 -1.77 -66.94
CA ASP A 272 4.34 -2.48 -67.72
C ASP A 272 5.73 -2.42 -67.06
N ASP A 273 6.35 -3.61 -67.03
CA ASP A 273 7.75 -3.93 -67.30
C ASP A 273 8.91 -3.75 -66.27
N MET A 274 9.37 -4.94 -65.82
CA MET A 274 10.70 -5.53 -66.07
C MET A 274 11.92 -5.27 -65.13
N VAL A 275 12.33 -6.39 -64.50
CA VAL A 275 13.69 -6.96 -64.36
C VAL A 275 14.34 -6.98 -62.96
N ALA A 276 14.44 -8.22 -62.46
CA ALA A 276 15.53 -8.91 -61.74
C ALA A 276 16.60 -8.10 -60.95
N GLU A 277 16.86 -8.52 -59.71
CA GLU A 277 17.97 -9.45 -59.40
C GLU A 277 17.88 -9.96 -57.95
N GLU A 278 18.19 -11.25 -57.78
CA GLU A 278 18.42 -11.94 -56.51
C GLU A 278 19.65 -11.36 -55.79
N PHE A 279 19.59 -11.23 -54.47
CA PHE A 279 20.44 -11.92 -53.48
C PHE A 279 19.87 -11.73 -52.07
#